data_AF-A0A957PU36-F1
#
_entry.id   AF-A0A957PU36-F1
#
_cell.length_a   1.000
_cell.length_b   1.000
_cell.length_c   1.000
_cell.angle_alpha   90.00
_cell.angle_beta   90.00
_cell.angle_gamma   90.00
#
_symmetry.space_group_name_H-M   'P 1'
#
loop_
_entity.id
_entity.type
_entity.pdbx_description
1 polymer ?
#
loop_
_entity_poly.entity_id
_entity_poly.type
_entity_poly.pdbx_seq_one_letter_code
_entity_poly.pdbx_strand_id
1 'polypeptide(L)'
;MKKLFFLSALFGLTLFLAACSAEAEKPSTPITVLNPVIPPTPTPAYTCAAVNAIPTAMPEELAILPPITEADYAIGPADAGVTLVEYCDFQSEGCLAMAQINSALMSVYQGNLRIVFRPLPL
;
A
#
# COMPACT_ATOMS: atom_id res chain seq x y z
N MET A 1 -4.84 30.19 -43.07
CA MET A 1 -4.71 29.53 -41.76
C MET A 1 -5.49 28.20 -41.66
N LYS A 2 -6.70 28.10 -42.22
CA LYS A 2 -7.52 26.86 -42.20
C LYS A 2 -6.91 25.67 -42.96
N LYS A 3 -6.19 25.93 -44.08
CA LYS A 3 -5.45 24.90 -44.85
C LYS A 3 -4.25 24.33 -44.09
N LEU A 4 -3.57 25.14 -43.26
CA LEU A 4 -2.43 24.71 -42.44
C LEU A 4 -2.89 23.81 -41.28
N PHE A 5 -4.05 24.12 -40.71
CA PHE A 5 -4.68 23.31 -39.67
C PHE A 5 -5.13 21.94 -40.20
N PHE A 6 -5.68 21.88 -41.41
CA PHE A 6 -6.06 20.62 -42.06
C PHE A 6 -4.84 19.73 -42.39
N LEU A 7 -3.73 20.33 -42.83
CA LEU A 7 -2.47 19.61 -43.07
C LEU A 7 -1.86 19.05 -41.78
N SER A 8 -1.92 19.80 -40.68
CA SER A 8 -1.47 19.33 -39.36
C SER A 8 -2.33 18.19 -38.81
N ALA A 9 -3.66 18.29 -38.99
CA ALA A 9 -4.58 17.24 -38.53
C ALA A 9 -4.41 15.94 -39.33
N LEU A 10 -4.15 16.04 -40.65
CA LEU A 10 -3.91 14.88 -41.49
C LEU A 10 -2.59 14.18 -41.15
N PHE A 11 -1.53 14.95 -40.86
CA PHE A 11 -0.24 14.41 -40.44
C PHE A 11 -0.31 13.72 -39.06
N GLY A 12 -1.06 14.29 -38.12
CA GLY A 12 -1.30 13.67 -36.80
C GLY A 12 -2.09 12.37 -36.88
N LEU A 13 -3.09 12.31 -37.77
CA LEU A 13 -3.89 11.10 -37.99
C LEU A 13 -3.05 9.98 -38.65
N THR A 14 -2.16 10.31 -39.59
CA THR A 14 -1.25 9.30 -40.18
C THR A 14 -0.24 8.77 -39.17
N LEU A 15 0.19 9.58 -38.19
CA LEU A 15 1.09 9.14 -37.13
C LEU A 15 0.41 8.19 -36.13
N PHE A 16 -0.89 8.39 -35.87
CA PHE A 16 -1.68 7.52 -34.99
C PHE A 16 -1.98 6.15 -35.59
N LEU A 17 -2.16 6.03 -36.92
CA LEU A 17 -2.43 4.74 -37.57
C LEU A 17 -1.19 3.86 -37.75
N ALA A 18 0.02 4.40 -37.67
CA ALA A 18 1.26 3.64 -37.81
C ALA A 18 1.72 2.94 -36.51
N ALA A 19 1.03 3.15 -35.39
CA ALA A 19 1.45 2.66 -34.07
C ALA A 19 1.00 1.22 -33.74
N CYS A 20 0.18 0.58 -34.58
CA CYS A 20 -0.18 -0.83 -34.43
C CYS A 20 0.73 -1.71 -35.28
N SER A 21 1.85 -2.15 -34.72
CA SER A 21 2.60 -3.32 -35.20
C SER A 21 2.25 -4.50 -34.31
N ALA A 22 1.75 -5.60 -34.90
CA ALA A 22 1.42 -6.81 -34.18
C ALA A 22 2.68 -7.65 -33.94
N GLU A 23 3.01 -7.90 -32.68
CA GLU A 23 4.09 -8.81 -32.27
C GLU A 23 3.70 -10.26 -32.60
N ALA A 24 4.52 -10.97 -33.36
CA ALA A 24 4.32 -12.38 -33.65
C ALA A 24 4.76 -13.24 -32.46
N GLU A 25 3.83 -14.02 -31.90
CA GLU A 25 4.09 -14.94 -30.80
C GLU A 25 5.02 -16.08 -31.25
N LYS A 26 6.16 -16.22 -30.57
CA LYS A 26 7.10 -17.32 -30.80
C LYS A 26 6.50 -18.65 -30.31
N PRO A 27 6.71 -19.77 -31.02
CA PRO A 27 6.29 -21.08 -30.56
C PRO A 27 6.90 -21.44 -29.20
N SER A 28 6.04 -21.70 -28.21
CA SER A 28 6.48 -22.16 -26.89
C SER A 28 7.06 -23.58 -26.99
N THR A 29 8.21 -23.78 -26.37
CA THR A 29 8.86 -25.09 -26.26
C THR A 29 8.11 -25.92 -25.20
N PRO A 30 7.84 -27.22 -25.43
CA PRO A 30 7.20 -28.06 -24.43
C PRO A 30 8.07 -28.14 -23.17
N ILE A 31 7.48 -27.79 -22.02
CA ILE A 31 8.13 -27.86 -20.71
C ILE A 31 8.13 -29.33 -20.25
N THR A 32 9.31 -29.90 -20.09
CA THR A 32 9.49 -31.20 -19.42
C THR A 32 9.29 -31.01 -17.92
N VAL A 33 8.19 -31.55 -17.39
CA VAL A 33 7.91 -31.57 -15.95
C VAL A 33 8.79 -32.63 -15.31
N LEU A 34 9.83 -32.21 -14.59
CA LEU A 34 10.52 -33.08 -13.65
C LEU A 34 9.67 -33.16 -12.38
N ASN A 35 9.25 -34.37 -11.99
CA ASN A 35 8.60 -34.58 -10.71
C ASN A 35 9.51 -34.07 -9.57
N PRO A 36 9.02 -33.18 -8.69
CA PRO A 36 9.82 -32.68 -7.59
C PRO A 36 10.07 -33.81 -6.58
N VAL A 37 11.34 -34.19 -6.40
CA VAL A 37 11.77 -35.00 -5.27
C VAL A 37 11.78 -34.08 -4.05
N ILE A 38 10.85 -34.31 -3.12
CA ILE A 38 10.79 -33.55 -1.87
C ILE A 38 11.88 -34.10 -0.94
N PRO A 39 12.95 -33.32 -0.62
CA PRO A 39 13.93 -33.75 0.36
C PRO A 39 13.27 -33.87 1.75
N PRO A 40 13.72 -34.81 2.61
CA PRO A 40 13.16 -34.92 3.96
C PRO A 40 13.55 -33.69 4.78
N THR A 41 12.66 -32.70 4.84
CA THR A 41 12.82 -31.53 5.70
C THR A 41 12.62 -31.97 7.16
N PRO A 42 13.60 -31.76 8.05
CA PRO A 42 13.46 -32.11 9.45
C PRO A 42 12.29 -31.33 10.07
N THR A 43 11.46 -32.03 10.85
CA THR A 43 10.35 -31.40 11.58
C THR A 43 10.92 -30.38 12.56
N PRO A 44 10.48 -29.10 12.52
CA PRO A 44 10.97 -28.09 13.45
C PRO A 44 10.60 -28.48 14.89
N ALA A 45 11.59 -28.47 15.78
CA ALA A 45 11.37 -28.64 17.21
C ALA A 45 10.84 -27.32 17.78
N TYR A 46 9.59 -27.32 18.23
CA TYR A 46 9.01 -26.17 18.91
C TYR A 46 9.42 -26.18 20.38
N THR A 47 10.04 -25.09 20.84
CA THR A 47 10.33 -24.87 22.26
C THR A 47 9.35 -23.84 22.81
N CYS A 48 8.88 -24.05 24.04
CA CYS A 48 8.05 -23.06 24.73
C CYS A 48 8.97 -21.95 25.25
N ALA A 49 8.98 -20.80 24.59
CA ALA A 49 9.60 -19.58 25.10
C ALA A 49 8.54 -18.75 25.84
N ALA A 50 8.84 -18.32 27.07
CA ALA A 50 8.01 -17.35 27.76
C ALA A 50 8.19 -15.98 27.08
N VAL A 51 7.12 -15.47 26.48
CA VAL A 51 7.09 -14.09 25.98
C VAL A 51 6.72 -13.19 27.15
N ASN A 52 7.69 -12.43 27.64
CA ASN A 52 7.42 -11.35 28.58
C ASN A 52 6.71 -10.23 27.80
N ALA A 53 5.38 -10.20 27.87
CA ALA A 53 4.62 -9.10 27.28
C ALA A 53 4.82 -7.85 28.14
N ILE A 54 5.22 -6.76 27.49
CA ILE A 54 5.18 -5.43 28.12
C ILE A 54 3.69 -5.08 28.30
N PRO A 55 3.25 -4.68 29.50
CA PRO A 55 1.87 -4.27 29.72
C PRO A 55 1.48 -3.14 28.76
N THR A 56 0.27 -3.19 28.20
CA THR A 56 -0.29 -2.07 27.45
C THR A 56 -0.28 -0.82 28.33
N ALA A 57 0.30 0.27 27.81
CA ALA A 57 0.43 1.53 28.53
C ALA A 57 -0.92 1.98 29.11
N MET A 58 -0.93 2.43 30.36
CA MET A 58 -2.13 2.93 31.01
C MET A 58 -2.62 4.23 30.33
N PRO A 59 -3.92 4.58 30.42
CA PRO A 59 -4.45 5.81 29.84
C PRO A 59 -3.69 7.08 30.26
N GLU A 60 -3.09 7.06 31.44
CA GLU A 60 -2.28 8.16 31.98
C GLU A 60 -0.92 8.32 31.27
N GLU A 61 -0.39 7.26 30.66
CA GLU A 61 0.81 7.31 29.83
C GLU A 61 0.51 7.76 28.39
N LEU A 62 -0.73 7.55 27.91
CA LEU A 62 -1.22 8.19 26.68
C LEU A 62 -1.31 9.72 26.80
N ALA A 63 -1.29 10.28 28.02
CA ALA A 63 -1.25 11.73 28.25
C ALA A 63 0.03 12.40 27.73
N ILE A 64 1.07 11.63 27.37
CA ILE A 64 2.28 12.14 26.72
C ILE A 64 1.98 12.59 25.29
N LEU A 65 0.94 12.03 24.64
CA LEU A 65 0.58 12.42 23.28
C LEU A 65 -0.27 13.71 23.30
N PRO A 66 0.06 14.71 22.46
CA PRO A 66 -0.79 15.89 22.30
C PRO A 66 -2.22 15.49 21.92
N PRO A 67 -3.24 16.16 22.48
CA PRO A 67 -4.64 15.82 22.22
C PRO A 67 -4.94 15.92 20.72
N ILE A 68 -5.90 15.11 20.26
CA ILE A 68 -6.41 15.19 18.90
C ILE A 68 -7.31 16.43 18.81
N THR A 69 -7.11 17.25 17.78
CA THR A 69 -7.85 18.50 17.56
C THR A 69 -8.39 18.57 16.13
N GLU A 70 -9.26 19.54 15.87
CA GLU A 70 -9.77 19.81 14.51
C GLU A 70 -8.68 20.25 13.52
N ALA A 71 -7.47 20.60 14.00
CA ALA A 71 -6.34 20.93 13.14
C ALA A 71 -5.63 19.69 12.57
N ASP A 72 -5.90 18.49 13.11
CA ASP A 72 -5.28 17.26 12.65
C ASP A 72 -5.92 16.74 11.35
N TYR A 73 -5.12 16.08 10.52
CA TYR A 73 -5.62 15.42 9.31
C TYR A 73 -6.24 14.07 9.68
N ALA A 74 -7.56 14.00 9.72
CA ALA A 74 -8.27 12.80 10.12
C ALA A 74 -9.19 12.24 9.03
N ILE A 75 -9.28 10.92 8.97
CA ILE A 75 -10.24 10.19 8.14
C ILE A 75 -10.94 9.13 8.99
N GLY A 76 -12.22 8.93 8.73
CA GLY A 76 -13.10 8.06 9.53
C GLY A 76 -13.88 8.81 10.64
N PRO A 77 -14.83 8.13 11.30
CA PRO A 77 -15.71 8.75 12.29
C PRO A 77 -14.98 9.21 13.55
N ALA A 78 -15.43 10.30 14.16
CA ALA A 78 -14.82 10.82 15.40
C ALA A 78 -15.06 9.91 16.62
N ASP A 79 -16.12 9.10 16.58
CA ASP A 79 -16.58 8.15 17.59
C ASP A 79 -16.20 6.69 17.26
N ALA A 80 -15.28 6.49 16.30
CA ALA A 80 -14.74 5.17 15.98
C ALA A 80 -14.17 4.48 17.24
N GLY A 81 -14.42 3.18 17.39
CA GLY A 81 -13.95 2.41 18.54
C GLY A 81 -12.43 2.30 18.64
N VAL A 82 -11.71 2.54 17.53
CA VAL A 82 -10.25 2.63 17.50
C VAL A 82 -9.81 3.88 16.74
N THR A 83 -8.89 4.64 17.33
CA THR A 83 -8.21 5.76 16.68
C THR A 83 -6.71 5.48 16.59
N LEU A 84 -6.18 5.47 15.37
CA LEU A 84 -4.74 5.36 15.09
C LEU A 84 -4.17 6.76 14.86
N VAL A 85 -3.28 7.21 15.74
CA VAL A 85 -2.53 8.46 15.55
C VAL A 85 -1.17 8.12 14.97
N GLU A 86 -0.93 8.53 13.73
CA GLU A 86 0.27 8.22 12.96
C GLU A 86 1.12 9.48 12.77
N TYR A 87 2.36 9.44 13.25
CA TYR A 87 3.37 10.43 12.94
C TYR A 87 4.26 9.89 11.83
N CYS A 88 4.21 10.50 10.66
CA CYS A 88 4.92 9.98 9.50
C CYS A 88 5.40 11.05 8.53
N ASP A 89 6.50 10.72 7.85
CA ASP A 89 7.08 11.51 6.77
C ASP A 89 6.63 10.97 5.41
N PHE A 90 6.34 11.86 4.46
CA PHE A 90 5.90 11.45 3.11
C PHE A 90 7.02 10.82 2.26
N GLN A 91 8.28 11.00 2.63
CA GLN A 91 9.47 10.48 1.95
C GLN A 91 10.02 9.22 2.63
N SER A 92 9.45 8.78 3.75
CA SER A 92 9.85 7.55 4.45
C SER A 92 9.25 6.30 3.79
N GLU A 93 10.10 5.33 3.43
CA GLU A 93 9.66 4.03 2.90
C GLU A 93 8.77 3.25 3.90
N GLY A 94 9.05 3.37 5.20
CA GLY A 94 8.23 2.75 6.25
C GLY A 94 6.83 3.36 6.32
N CYS A 95 6.71 4.67 6.14
CA CYS A 95 5.42 5.36 6.10
C CYS A 95 4.64 5.04 4.82
N LEU A 96 5.31 4.80 3.70
CA LEU A 96 4.66 4.28 2.49
C LEU A 96 4.04 2.90 2.73
N ALA A 97 4.76 1.99 3.39
CA ALA A 97 4.23 0.68 3.74
C ALA A 97 3.03 0.80 4.70
N MET A 98 3.10 1.71 5.68
CA MET A 98 1.99 1.96 6.61
C MET A 98 0.76 2.52 5.90
N ALA A 99 0.91 3.42 4.93
CA ALA A 99 -0.22 3.93 4.15
C ALA A 99 -1.00 2.82 3.42
N GLN A 100 -0.32 1.79 2.94
CA GLN A 100 -0.96 0.61 2.32
C GLN A 100 -1.73 -0.23 3.36
N ILE A 101 -1.13 -0.45 4.53
CA ILE A 101 -1.77 -1.15 5.66
C ILE A 101 -3.01 -0.39 6.12
N ASN A 102 -2.91 0.93 6.30
CA ASN A 102 -4.00 1.81 6.69
C ASN A 102 -5.18 1.71 5.71
N SER A 103 -4.91 1.71 4.41
CA SER A 103 -5.95 1.54 3.38
C SER A 103 -6.68 0.19 3.52
N ALA A 104 -5.92 -0.89 3.74
CA ALA A 104 -6.50 -2.21 3.98
C ALA A 104 -7.33 -2.25 5.28
N LEU A 105 -6.83 -1.64 6.36
CA LEU A 105 -7.53 -1.58 7.65
C LEU A 105 -8.84 -0.78 7.54
N MET A 106 -8.83 0.37 6.86
CA MET A 106 -10.06 1.15 6.65
C MET A 106 -11.10 0.38 5.83
N SER A 107 -10.67 -0.45 4.88
CA SER A 107 -11.57 -1.32 4.10
C SER A 107 -12.20 -2.43 4.95
N VAL A 108 -11.46 -2.97 5.92
CA VAL A 108 -11.95 -4.05 6.81
C VAL A 108 -12.81 -3.50 7.96
N TYR A 109 -12.42 -2.37 8.55
CA TYR A 109 -13.03 -1.79 9.76
C TYR A 109 -13.86 -0.53 9.44
N GLN A 110 -14.65 -0.60 8.37
CA GLN A 110 -15.48 0.50 7.88
C GLN A 110 -16.36 1.05 9.01
N GLY A 111 -16.28 2.36 9.26
CA GLY A 111 -17.07 3.05 10.28
C GLY A 111 -16.63 2.81 11.73
N ASN A 112 -15.60 1.98 11.98
CA ASN A 112 -15.10 1.72 13.33
C ASN A 112 -13.59 1.99 13.49
N LEU A 113 -12.94 2.54 12.46
CA LEU A 113 -11.56 2.99 12.49
C LEU A 113 -11.48 4.47 12.12
N ARG A 114 -10.73 5.23 12.93
CA ARG A 114 -10.29 6.59 12.62
C ARG A 114 -8.77 6.61 12.48
N ILE A 115 -8.26 7.22 11.43
CA ILE A 115 -6.83 7.47 11.25
C ILE A 115 -6.60 8.97 11.36
N VAL A 116 -5.63 9.35 12.17
CA VAL A 116 -5.18 10.74 12.38
C VAL A 116 -3.72 10.81 11.97
N PHE A 117 -3.43 11.54 10.90
CA PHE A 117 -2.09 11.71 10.36
C PHE A 117 -1.48 13.04 10.82
N ARG A 118 -0.26 12.97 11.35
CA ARG A 118 0.56 14.11 11.75
C ARG A 118 1.88 14.07 10.99
N PRO A 119 2.17 15.04 10.11
CA PRO A 119 3.44 15.09 9.39
C PRO A 119 4.62 15.11 10.37
N LEU A 120 5.61 14.25 10.17
CA LEU A 120 6.86 14.22 10.91
C LEU A 120 8.03 14.30 9.93
N PRO A 121 8.43 15.51 9.49
CA PRO A 121 9.49 15.69 8.51
C PRO A 121 10.82 15.08 8.97
N LEU A 122 11.50 14.37 8.06
CA LEU A 122 12.88 13.89 8.26
C LEU A 122 13.93 15.00 8.13
#